data_AF-H1PPH2-F1
#
_entry.id   AF-H1PPH2-F1
#
_cell.length_a   1.000
_cell.length_b   1.000
_cell.length_c   1.000
_cell.angle_alpha   90.00
_cell.angle_beta   90.00
_cell.angle_gamma   90.00
#
_symmetry.space_group_name_H-M   'P 1'
#
loop_
_entity.id
_entity.type
_entity.pdbx_description
1 polymer ?
#
loop_
_entity_poly.entity_id
_entity_poly.type
_entity_poly.pdbx_seq_one_letter_code
_entity_poly.pdbx_strand_id
1 'polypeptide(L)' 'MLDALYIATIIILEIEELEIQERCANHGDTWENTKELFYKEARRGTENPYFWSSVKEFSKILEKYYTK' A
#
# COMPACT_ATOMS: atom_id res chain seq x y z
N MET A 1 15.31 9.68 8.14
CA MET A 1 14.90 8.27 8.04
C MET A 1 13.45 8.28 7.60
N LEU A 2 13.09 7.66 6.48
CA LEU A 2 11.69 7.60 6.04
C LEU A 2 10.93 6.72 7.04
N ASP A 3 9.86 7.24 7.61
CA ASP A 3 8.95 6.50 8.48
C ASP A 3 8.12 5.54 7.63
N ALA A 4 7.89 4.31 8.10
CA ALA A 4 6.99 3.35 7.46
C ALA A 4 5.60 3.94 7.23
N LEU A 5 5.11 4.79 8.17
CA LEU A 5 3.86 5.53 8.00
C LEU A 5 3.89 6.48 6.80
N TYR A 6 4.99 7.21 6.62
CA TYR A 6 5.15 8.13 5.51
C TYR A 6 5.16 7.38 4.16
N ILE A 7 5.86 6.24 4.09
CA ILE A 7 5.87 5.38 2.91
C ILE A 7 4.45 4.85 2.63
N ALA A 8 3.73 4.37 3.65
CA ALA A 8 2.37 3.88 3.51
C ALA A 8 1.43 4.96 2.95
N THR A 9 1.51 6.18 3.48
CA THR A 9 0.69 7.31 3.03
C THR A 9 0.95 7.66 1.57
N ILE A 10 2.21 7.70 1.12
CA ILE A 10 2.52 7.97 -0.29
C ILE A 10 1.85 6.94 -1.20
N ILE A 11 2.05 5.65 -0.91
CA ILE A 11 1.52 4.57 -1.74
C ILE A 11 -0.02 4.61 -1.78
N ILE A 12 -0.67 4.88 -0.65
CA ILE A 12 -2.13 5.01 -0.57
C ILE A 12 -2.63 6.17 -1.41
N LEU A 13 -2.02 7.35 -1.28
CA LEU A 13 -2.39 8.53 -2.06
C LEU A 13 -2.25 8.26 -3.55
N GLU A 14 -1.16 7.63 -3.95
CA GLU A 14 -0.88 7.31 -5.36
C GLU A 14 -1.90 6.30 -5.93
N ILE A 15 -2.27 5.28 -5.16
CA ILE A 15 -3.35 4.35 -5.51
C ILE A 15 -4.70 5.06 -5.66
N GLU A 16 -4.99 6.01 -4.76
CA GLU A 16 -6.25 6.76 -4.77
C GLU A 16 -6.31 7.78 -5.90
N GLU A 17 -5.20 8.48 -6.19
CA GLU A 17 -5.06 9.42 -7.31
C GLU A 17 -5.20 8.73 -8.68
N LEU A 18 -4.73 7.48 -8.80
CA LEU A 18 -4.88 6.67 -10.01
C LEU A 18 -6.25 5.99 -10.12
N GLU A 19 -7.09 6.07 -9.08
CA GLU A 19 -8.39 5.40 -8.99
C GLU A 19 -8.31 3.87 -9.19
N ILE A 20 -7.26 3.23 -8.63
CA ILE A 20 -7.00 1.78 -8.78
C ILE A 20 -7.24 0.98 -7.49
N GLN A 21 -8.01 1.54 -6.56
CA GLN A 21 -8.27 0.98 -5.23
C GLN A 21 -8.76 -0.47 -5.29
N GLU A 22 -9.70 -0.78 -6.19
CA GLU A 22 -10.28 -2.14 -6.34
C GLU A 22 -9.26 -3.19 -6.74
N ARG A 23 -8.17 -2.80 -7.41
CA ARG A 23 -7.09 -3.70 -7.81
C ARG A 23 -6.08 -3.94 -6.70
N CYS A 24 -6.06 -3.05 -5.71
CA CYS A 24 -5.17 -3.10 -4.56
C CYS A 24 -5.85 -3.68 -3.32
N ALA A 25 -7.18 -3.72 -3.28
CA ALA A 25 -7.92 -4.33 -2.18
C ALA A 25 -7.56 -5.82 -2.03
N ASN A 26 -7.41 -6.26 -0.79
CA ASN A 26 -7.21 -7.68 -0.47
C ASN A 26 -8.39 -8.51 -1.00
N HIS A 27 -8.15 -9.78 -1.34
CA HIS A 27 -9.19 -10.64 -1.88
C HIS A 27 -10.37 -10.76 -0.91
N GLY A 28 -11.58 -10.41 -1.38
CA GLY A 28 -12.80 -10.49 -0.59
C GLY A 28 -12.93 -9.38 0.45
N ASP A 29 -12.14 -8.33 0.31
CA ASP A 29 -12.06 -7.22 1.24
C ASP A 29 -12.37 -5.87 0.55
N THR A 30 -12.57 -4.84 1.36
CA THR A 30 -12.71 -3.46 0.88
C THR A 30 -11.35 -2.77 0.82
N TRP A 31 -11.25 -1.74 -0.02
CA TRP A 31 -10.08 -0.86 -0.02
C TRP A 31 -9.85 -0.21 1.35
N GLU A 32 -10.92 0.24 2.03
CA GLU A 32 -10.81 0.90 3.33
C GLU A 32 -10.17 -0.01 4.38
N ASN A 33 -10.61 -1.27 4.47
CA ASN A 33 -10.01 -2.23 5.39
C ASN A 33 -8.57 -2.61 4.98
N THR A 34 -8.31 -2.71 3.68
CA THR A 34 -6.95 -2.96 3.15
C THR A 34 -5.99 -1.83 3.55
N LYS A 35 -6.42 -0.57 3.41
CA LYS A 35 -5.67 0.61 3.89
C LYS A 35 -5.42 0.55 5.40
N GLU A 36 -6.44 0.23 6.18
CA GLU A 36 -6.31 0.16 7.64
C GLU A 36 -5.28 -0.90 8.06
N LEU A 37 -5.33 -2.09 7.45
CA LEU A 37 -4.35 -3.15 7.67
C LEU A 37 -2.95 -2.70 7.30
N PHE A 38 -2.77 -2.05 6.15
CA PHE A 38 -1.48 -1.56 5.72
C PHE A 38 -0.92 -0.48 6.66
N TYR A 39 -1.75 0.45 7.14
CA TYR A 39 -1.36 1.42 8.16
C TYR A 39 -0.99 0.74 9.48
N LYS A 40 -1.72 -0.30 9.89
CA LYS A 40 -1.41 -1.07 11.09
C LYS A 40 -0.06 -1.77 10.98
N GLU A 41 0.28 -2.28 9.81
CA GLU A 41 1.60 -2.85 9.53
C GLU A 41 2.69 -1.79 9.59
N ALA A 42 2.46 -0.61 9.00
CA ALA A 42 3.39 0.51 9.02
C ALA A 42 3.67 1.03 10.44
N ARG A 43 2.64 1.11 11.29
CA ARG A 43 2.78 1.49 12.72
C ARG A 43 3.67 0.56 13.53
N ARG A 44 3.90 -0.68 13.05
CA ARG A 44 4.82 -1.63 13.67
C ARG A 44 6.28 -1.44 13.22
N GLY A 45 6.56 -0.39 12.45
CA GLY A 45 7.91 0.00 12.06
C GLY A 45 8.43 -0.68 10.80
N THR A 46 9.57 -0.19 10.32
CA THR A 46 10.26 -0.68 9.13
C THR A 46 10.88 -2.08 9.31
N GLU A 47 10.95 -2.58 10.53
CA GLU A 47 11.36 -3.94 10.86
C GLU A 47 10.25 -4.97 10.62
N ASN A 48 9.00 -4.54 10.44
CA ASN A 48 7.88 -5.42 10.20
C ASN A 48 7.92 -5.99 8.77
N PRO A 49 8.13 -7.31 8.57
CA PRO A 49 8.23 -7.88 7.22
C PRO A 49 6.90 -7.84 6.45
N TYR A 50 5.76 -7.87 7.14
CA TYR A 50 4.45 -7.78 6.49
C TYR A 50 4.27 -6.43 5.78
N PHE A 51 4.74 -5.35 6.40
CA PHE A 51 4.71 -4.01 5.79
C PHE A 51 5.42 -4.01 4.44
N TRP A 52 6.64 -4.55 4.36
CA TRP A 52 7.40 -4.60 3.11
C TRP A 52 6.81 -5.56 2.07
N SER A 53 6.12 -6.62 2.52
CA SER A 53 5.36 -7.48 1.61
C SER A 53 4.25 -6.69 0.92
N SER A 54 3.46 -5.93 1.70
CA SER A 54 2.40 -5.07 1.18
C SER A 54 2.95 -3.97 0.26
N VAL A 55 4.06 -3.30 0.64
CA VAL A 55 4.76 -2.33 -0.23
C VAL A 55 5.13 -2.96 -1.57
N LYS A 56 5.69 -4.18 -1.56
CA LYS A 56 6.10 -4.88 -2.79
C LYS A 56 4.91 -5.21 -3.67
N GLU A 57 3.78 -5.61 -3.09
CA GLU A 57 2.56 -5.92 -3.84
C GLU A 57 1.96 -4.68 -4.49
N PHE A 58 1.79 -3.60 -3.72
CA PHE A 58 1.30 -2.33 -4.26
C PHE A 58 2.23 -1.76 -5.33
N SER A 59 3.54 -1.80 -5.12
CA SER A 59 4.53 -1.31 -6.10
C SER A 59 4.44 -2.04 -7.44
N LYS A 60 4.22 -3.37 -7.42
CA LYS A 60 4.01 -4.15 -8.66
C LYS A 60 2.75 -3.77 -9.41
N ILE A 61 1.71 -3.36 -8.69
CA ILE A 61 0.47 -2.88 -9.31
C ILE A 61 0.75 -1.52 -9.93
N LEU A 62 1.30 -0.58 -9.17
CA LEU A 62 1.64 0.78 -9.61
C LEU A 62 2.59 0.80 -10.80
N GLU A 63 3.60 -0.07 -10.84
CA GLU A 63 4.55 -0.16 -11.95
C GLU A 63 3.84 -0.34 -13.30
N LYS A 64 2.75 -1.12 -13.35
CA LYS A 64 1.94 -1.34 -14.57
C LYS A 64 1.23 -0.09 -15.07
N TYR A 65 1.05 0.92 -14.21
CA TYR A 65 0.43 2.19 -14.57
C TYR A 65 1.46 3.21 -15.04
N TYR A 66 2.72 3.07 -14.61
CA TYR A 66 3.82 3.95 -15.03
C TYR A 66 4.59 3.47 -16.25
N THR A 67 4.58 2.18 -16.56
CA THR A 67 5.26 1.61 -17.75
C THR A 67 4.38 1.60 -19.02
N LYS A 68 3.67 2.70 -19.29
CA LYS A 68 3.03 2.92 -20.60
C LYS A 68 4.04 3.32 -21.67
#